data_AF-I3W1D8-F1
#
_entry.id   AF-I3W1D8-F1
#
_cell.length_a   1.000
_cell.length_b   1.000
_cell.length_c   1.000
_cell.angle_alpha   90.00
_cell.angle_beta   90.00
_cell.angle_gamma   90.00
#
_symmetry.space_group_name_H-M   'P 1'
#
loop_
_entity.id
_entity.type
_entity.pdbx_description
1 polymer ?
#
loop_
_entity_poly.entity_id
_entity_poly.type
_entity_poly.pdbx_seq_one_letter_code
_entity_poly.pdbx_strand_id
1 'polypeptide(L)'
;MSTAIHRRVRGTGAGNVVLKVDVAADAKALVERLATHMGLSKGQAAERLLMSIRLDARGLPIWPDIDDYQEQGALPIDKAS
;
A
#
# COMPACT_ATOMS: atom_id res chain seq x y z
N MET A 1 -13.32 -31.57 -36.18
CA MET A 1 -12.50 -30.34 -36.19
C MET A 1 -12.77 -29.61 -34.88
N SER A 2 -11.80 -29.61 -33.96
CA SER A 2 -11.92 -28.95 -32.65
C SER A 2 -11.56 -27.49 -32.80
N THR A 3 -12.51 -26.58 -32.57
CA THR A 3 -12.25 -25.14 -32.58
C THR A 3 -11.43 -24.78 -31.35
N ALA A 4 -10.22 -24.28 -31.56
CA ALA A 4 -9.35 -23.82 -30.49
C ALA A 4 -10.05 -22.68 -29.72
N ILE A 5 -10.36 -22.93 -28.45
CA ILE A 5 -10.88 -21.90 -27.54
C ILE A 5 -9.76 -20.87 -27.36
N HIS A 6 -9.88 -19.73 -28.05
CA HIS A 6 -9.02 -18.57 -27.82
C HIS A 6 -9.29 -18.04 -26.41
N ARG A 7 -8.45 -18.44 -25.46
CA ARG A 7 -8.38 -17.86 -24.12
C ARG A 7 -8.12 -16.35 -24.31
N ARG A 8 -9.11 -15.52 -23.99
CA ARG A 8 -8.93 -14.06 -23.93
C ARG A 8 -7.68 -13.77 -23.10
N VAL A 9 -6.73 -13.05 -23.68
CA VAL A 9 -5.60 -12.48 -22.94
C VAL A 9 -6.21 -11.59 -21.87
N ARG A 10 -6.09 -11.96 -20.59
CA ARG A 10 -6.47 -11.09 -19.46
C ARG A 10 -5.49 -9.93 -19.43
N GLY A 11 -5.78 -8.90 -20.22
CA GLY A 11 -4.97 -7.69 -20.38
C GLY A 11 -5.54 -6.46 -19.70
N THR A 12 -6.12 -6.58 -18.49
CA THR A 12 -6.57 -5.44 -17.69
C THR A 12 -5.74 -5.22 -16.41
N GLY A 13 -4.62 -5.93 -16.27
CA GLY A 13 -3.76 -5.84 -15.08
C GLY A 13 -2.29 -5.47 -15.35
N ALA A 14 -1.90 -5.28 -16.61
CA ALA A 14 -0.54 -4.82 -16.93
C ALA A 14 -0.48 -3.30 -16.74
N GLY A 15 0.17 -2.84 -15.67
CA GLY A 15 0.34 -1.42 -15.36
C GLY A 15 -0.48 -0.90 -14.17
N ASN A 16 -1.33 -1.73 -13.54
CA ASN A 16 -1.98 -1.34 -12.30
C ASN A 16 -0.95 -1.33 -11.17
N VAL A 17 -0.76 -0.17 -10.52
CA VAL A 17 0.04 -0.07 -9.30
C VAL A 17 -0.77 -0.71 -8.17
N VAL A 18 -0.27 -1.82 -7.61
CA VAL A 18 -0.94 -2.56 -6.54
C VAL A 18 -0.06 -2.56 -5.29
N LEU A 19 -0.58 -2.02 -4.19
CA LEU A 19 0.03 -2.11 -2.87
C LEU A 19 -0.50 -3.36 -2.15
N LYS A 20 0.39 -4.31 -1.83
CA LYS A 20 0.11 -5.45 -0.95
C LYS A 20 1.11 -5.42 0.19
N VAL A 21 0.62 -5.25 1.40
CA VAL A 21 1.43 -5.19 2.61
C VAL A 21 0.60 -5.65 3.79
N ASP A 22 1.23 -6.37 4.71
CA ASP A 22 0.60 -6.70 5.97
C ASP A 22 0.55 -5.47 6.87
N VAL A 23 -0.61 -5.20 7.45
CA VAL A 23 -0.84 -4.04 8.31
C VAL A 23 -1.54 -4.48 9.59
N ALA A 24 -1.35 -3.70 10.65
CA ALA A 24 -2.10 -3.88 11.89
C ALA A 24 -3.62 -3.81 11.63
N ALA A 25 -4.39 -4.57 12.41
CA ALA A 25 -5.84 -4.61 12.30
C ALA A 25 -6.47 -3.22 12.44
N ASP A 26 -5.95 -2.39 13.34
CA ASP A 26 -6.46 -1.03 13.59
C ASP A 26 -6.26 -0.09 12.39
N ALA A 27 -5.12 -0.20 11.70
CA ALA A 27 -4.84 0.57 10.49
C ALA A 27 -5.83 0.20 9.37
N LYS A 28 -6.11 -1.11 9.20
CA LYS A 28 -7.11 -1.57 8.25
C LYS A 28 -8.52 -1.08 8.62
N ALA A 29 -8.89 -1.15 9.89
CA ALA A 29 -10.18 -0.68 10.38
C ALA A 29 -10.38 0.82 10.13
N LEU A 30 -9.32 1.64 10.24
CA LEU A 30 -9.36 3.05 9.91
C LEU A 30 -9.74 3.30 8.45
N VAL A 31 -9.11 2.59 7.50
CA VAL A 31 -9.41 2.71 6.06
C VAL A 31 -10.87 2.33 5.79
N GLU A 32 -11.35 1.25 6.43
CA GLU A 32 -12.73 0.77 6.25
C GLU A 32 -13.76 1.76 6.78
N ARG A 33 -13.52 2.37 7.94
CA ARG A 33 -14.39 3.41 8.50
C ARG A 33 -14.46 4.63 7.57
N LEU A 34 -13.32 5.11 7.09
CA LEU A 34 -13.27 6.25 6.18
C LEU A 34 -13.98 5.94 4.86
N ALA A 35 -13.72 4.77 4.27
CA ALA A 35 -14.38 4.32 3.05
C ALA A 35 -15.90 4.29 3.20
N THR A 36 -16.39 3.73 4.30
CA THR A 36 -17.83 3.67 4.61
C THR A 36 -18.43 5.06 4.78
N HIS A 37 -17.78 5.92 5.55
CA HIS A 37 -18.28 7.27 5.83
C HIS A 37 -18.36 8.15 4.58
N MET A 38 -17.40 8.00 3.66
CA MET A 38 -17.32 8.82 2.44
C MET A 38 -17.96 8.17 1.20
N GLY A 39 -18.48 6.94 1.30
CA GLY A 39 -19.01 6.20 0.15
C GLY A 39 -17.94 5.86 -0.90
N LEU A 40 -16.70 5.62 -0.48
CA LEU A 40 -15.56 5.32 -1.36
C LEU A 40 -15.20 3.83 -1.32
N SER A 41 -14.48 3.36 -2.35
CA SER A 41 -13.79 2.08 -2.23
C SER A 41 -12.65 2.16 -1.21
N LYS A 42 -12.28 1.03 -0.61
CA LYS A 42 -11.16 0.95 0.34
C LYS A 42 -9.84 1.45 -0.27
N GLY A 43 -9.61 1.16 -1.55
CA GLY A 43 -8.43 1.63 -2.29
C GLY A 43 -8.40 3.15 -2.41
N GLN A 44 -9.52 3.78 -2.79
CA GLN A 44 -9.62 5.24 -2.88
C GLN A 44 -9.48 5.92 -1.51
N ALA A 45 -10.06 5.33 -0.46
CA ALA A 45 -9.89 5.85 0.89
C ALA A 45 -8.43 5.76 1.35
N ALA A 46 -7.76 4.63 1.10
CA ALA A 46 -6.33 4.46 1.40
C ALA A 46 -5.45 5.44 0.59
N GLU A 47 -5.73 5.61 -0.70
CA GLU A 47 -5.01 6.56 -1.56
C GLU A 47 -5.15 8.00 -1.03
N ARG A 48 -6.36 8.42 -0.67
CA ARG A 48 -6.55 9.76 -0.07
C ARG A 48 -5.81 9.94 1.24
N LEU A 49 -5.76 8.92 2.09
CA LEU A 49 -4.97 8.97 3.33
C LEU A 49 -3.49 9.16 3.02
N LEU A 50 -2.93 8.36 2.10
CA LEU A 50 -1.52 8.47 1.70
C LEU A 50 -1.20 9.85 1.10
N MET A 51 -2.07 10.36 0.23
CA MET A 51 -1.88 11.69 -0.39
C MET A 51 -2.10 12.86 0.58
N SER A 52 -2.69 12.62 1.76
CA SER A 52 -2.91 13.64 2.78
C SER A 52 -1.74 13.80 3.76
N ILE A 53 -0.75 12.90 3.71
CA ILE A 53 0.42 12.95 4.60
C ILE A 53 1.21 14.22 4.29
N ARG A 54 1.34 15.09 5.29
CA ARG A 54 2.20 16.27 5.18
C ARG A 54 3.64 15.84 5.31
N LEU A 55 4.48 16.33 4.40
CA LEU A 55 5.90 16.05 4.36
C LEU A 55 6.71 17.29 4.73
N ASP A 56 7.88 17.07 5.32
CA ASP A 56 8.88 18.10 5.57
C ASP A 56 9.73 18.40 4.32
N ALA A 57 10.74 19.28 4.45
CA ALA A 57 11.63 19.63 3.35
C ALA A 57 12.53 18.46 2.87
N ARG A 58 12.67 17.38 3.66
CA ARG A 58 13.38 16.15 3.31
C ARG A 58 12.48 15.16 2.54
N GLY A 59 11.18 15.46 2.45
CA GLY A 59 10.17 14.56 1.89
C GLY A 59 9.73 13.48 2.88
N LEU A 60 10.02 13.62 4.17
CA LEU A 60 9.61 12.68 5.20
C LEU A 60 8.29 13.09 5.84
N PRO A 61 7.44 12.13 6.26
CA PRO A 61 6.26 12.44 7.07
C PRO A 61 6.64 13.22 8.32
N ILE A 62 5.83 14.23 8.67
CA ILE A 62 5.99 15.01 9.90
C ILE A 62 5.44 14.18 11.08
N TRP A 63 6.06 13.04 11.35
CA TRP A 63 5.76 12.20 12.51
C TRP A 63 6.77 12.48 13.63
N PRO A 64 6.35 12.49 14.90
CA PRO A 64 7.24 12.82 16.03
C PRO A 64 8.45 11.90 16.17
N ASP A 65 8.31 10.66 15.73
CA ASP A 65 9.26 9.54 15.84
C ASP A 65 9.92 9.21 14.50
N ILE A 66 9.83 10.09 13.49
CA ILE A 66 10.30 9.78 12.14
C ILE A 66 11.80 9.47 12.08
N ASP A 67 12.62 10.14 12.90
CA ASP A 67 14.06 9.93 12.94
C ASP A 67 14.41 8.57 13.62
N ASP A 68 13.55 8.05 14.50
CA ASP A 68 13.72 6.73 15.13
C ASP A 68 13.66 5.59 14.10
N TYR A 69 12.92 5.78 12.99
CA TYR A 69 12.85 4.82 11.89
C TYR A 69 14.10 4.83 11.00
N GLN A 70 14.84 5.95 10.95
CA GLN A 70 16.11 6.01 10.22
C GLN A 70 17.21 5.24 10.97
N GLU A 71 17.15 5.22 12.29
CA GLU A 71 18.13 4.54 13.16
C GLU A 71 17.88 3.03 13.30
N GLN A 72 16.75 2.50 12.81
CA GLN A 72 16.50 1.05 12.69
C GLN A 72 17.37 0.36 11.60
N GLY A 73 18.34 1.08 11.04
CA GLY A 73 19.33 0.59 10.08
C GLY A 73 20.29 -0.44 10.66
N ALA A 74 19.83 -1.69 10.74
CA ALA A 74 20.51 -2.93 10.35
C ALA A 74 19.81 -4.10 11.06
N LEU A 75 18.69 -4.58 10.49
CA LEU A 75 18.32 -5.97 10.74
C LEU A 75 19.54 -6.81 10.33
N PRO A 76 20.13 -7.64 11.22
CA PRO A 76 21.20 -8.52 10.82
C PRO A 76 20.66 -9.38 9.68
N ILE A 77 21.20 -9.17 8.47
CA ILE A 77 21.05 -10.13 7.40
C ILE A 77 21.74 -11.38 7.93
N ASP A 78 20.95 -12.36 8.37
CA ASP A 78 21.49 -13.69 8.64
C ASP A 78 22.15 -14.12 7.33
N LYS A 79 23.50 -14.10 7.32
CA LYS A 79 24.24 -14.72 6.24
C LYS A 79 23.85 -16.18 6.29
N ALA A 80 23.12 -16.64 5.28
CA ALA A 80 22.84 -18.05 5.07
C ALA A 80 24.15 -18.84 5.26
N SER A 81 24.15 -19.72 6.27
CA SER A 81 25.13 -20.80 6.39
C SER A 81 24.75 -21.94 5.47
#